data_AF-A0A6P0J1E6-F1
#
_entry.id   AF-A0A6P0J1E6-F1
#
_cell.length_a   1.000
_cell.length_b   1.000
_cell.length_c   1.000
_cell.angle_alpha   90.00
_cell.angle_beta   90.00
_cell.angle_gamma   90.00
#
_symmetry.space_group_name_H-M   'P 1'
#
loop_
_entity.id
_entity.type
_entity.pdbx_description
1 polymer ?
#
loop_
_entity_poly.entity_id
_entity_poly.type
_entity_poly.pdbx_seq_one_letter_code
_entity_poly.pdbx_strand_id
1 'polypeptide(L)'
;MISRRAFLSSLLASFIVLLAWINFPNPAHALGGKQLPLNKPAPEFTLPTNTGKGQVSLSDYQGHWVVLYFYPKDFTSGCTLEAQRFQQDLPKYINRNVQILGVSVDDVDSHAEFCDSEGLQFPLLADTDGSVSKAYG
;
A
#
# COMPACT_ATOMS: atom_id res chain seq x y z
N MET A 1 -10.37 52.03 -19.51
CA MET A 1 -9.97 50.96 -20.46
C MET A 1 -8.78 50.23 -19.89
N ILE A 2 -8.94 48.97 -19.46
CA ILE A 2 -7.83 48.17 -18.91
C ILE A 2 -6.85 47.85 -20.04
N SER A 3 -5.56 48.11 -19.84
CA SER A 3 -4.51 47.80 -20.82
C SER A 3 -4.47 46.30 -21.11
N ARG A 4 -4.31 45.92 -22.38
CA ARG A 4 -4.17 44.51 -22.81
C ARG A 4 -3.13 43.75 -21.98
N ARG A 5 -2.06 44.43 -21.56
CA ARG A 5 -1.03 43.86 -20.68
C ARG A 5 -1.59 43.51 -19.31
N ALA A 6 -2.32 44.42 -18.67
CA ALA A 6 -2.92 44.18 -17.35
C ALA A 6 -3.98 43.06 -17.38
N PHE A 7 -4.75 42.97 -18.48
CA PHE A 7 -5.70 41.88 -18.67
C PHE A 7 -5.01 40.52 -18.83
N LEU A 8 -3.96 40.43 -19.65
CA LEU A 8 -3.18 39.21 -19.84
C LEU A 8 -2.45 38.76 -18.56
N SER A 9 -1.87 39.70 -17.81
CA SER A 9 -1.22 39.42 -16.52
C SER A 9 -2.21 38.85 -15.49
N SER A 10 -3.43 39.40 -15.43
CA SER A 10 -4.46 38.93 -14.52
C SER A 10 -4.95 37.53 -14.88
N LEU A 11 -5.09 37.24 -16.18
CA LEU A 11 -5.52 35.93 -16.67
C LEU A 11 -4.46 34.84 -16.41
N LEU A 12 -3.18 35.18 -16.60
CA LEU A 12 -2.07 34.29 -16.27
C LEU A 12 -1.97 34.03 -14.77
N ALA A 13 -2.12 35.06 -13.93
CA ALA A 13 -2.10 34.90 -12.47
C ALA A 13 -3.26 34.01 -11.99
N SER A 14 -4.48 34.23 -12.49
CA SER A 14 -5.63 33.38 -12.18
C SER A 14 -5.43 31.93 -12.64
N PHE A 15 -4.80 31.71 -13.78
CA PHE A 15 -4.50 30.37 -14.28
C PHE A 15 -3.45 29.65 -13.42
N ILE A 16 -2.40 30.36 -12.98
CA ILE A 16 -1.38 29.81 -12.06
C ILE A 16 -2.01 29.46 -10.71
N VAL A 17 -2.89 30.32 -10.16
CA VAL A 17 -3.61 30.04 -8.92
C VAL A 17 -4.52 28.82 -9.09
N LEU A 18 -5.27 28.72 -10.19
CA LEU A 18 -6.12 27.58 -10.49
C LEU A 18 -5.31 26.27 -10.60
N LEU A 19 -4.18 26.30 -11.31
CA LEU A 19 -3.29 25.15 -11.44
C LEU A 19 -2.69 24.74 -10.10
N ALA A 20 -2.31 25.69 -9.26
CA ALA A 20 -1.81 25.41 -7.92
C ALA A 20 -2.89 24.73 -7.07
N TRP A 21 -4.14 25.23 -7.10
CA TRP A 21 -5.27 24.65 -6.38
C TRP A 21 -5.62 23.22 -6.83
N ILE A 22 -5.53 22.93 -8.14
CA ILE A 22 -5.80 21.59 -8.68
C ILE A 22 -4.69 20.59 -8.31
N ASN A 23 -3.45 21.05 -8.16
CA ASN A 23 -2.30 20.21 -7.84
C ASN A 23 -1.98 20.13 -6.33
N PHE A 24 -2.79 20.72 -5.45
CA PHE A 24 -2.67 20.44 -4.03
C PHE A 24 -3.17 19.00 -3.78
N PRO A 25 -2.30 18.06 -3.38
CA PRO A 25 -2.78 16.73 -3.02
C PRO A 25 -3.71 16.88 -1.83
N ASN A 26 -4.91 16.29 -1.94
CA ASN A 26 -5.78 16.16 -0.77
C ASN A 26 -4.99 15.45 0.34
N PRO A 27 -5.00 15.98 1.58
CA PRO A 27 -4.38 15.27 2.69
C PRO A 27 -5.03 13.88 2.79
N ALA A 28 -4.21 12.84 2.77
CA ALA A 28 -4.68 11.49 3.05
C ALA A 28 -5.09 11.43 4.53
N HIS A 29 -6.40 11.50 4.78
CA HIS A 29 -6.95 11.22 6.10
C HIS A 29 -6.80 9.71 6.33
N ALA A 30 -5.89 9.31 7.20
CA ALA A 30 -5.85 7.93 7.67
C ALA A 30 -7.21 7.61 8.31
N LEU A 31 -7.86 6.55 7.83
CA LEU A 31 -9.11 6.06 8.42
C LEU A 31 -8.90 5.62 9.89
N GLY A 32 -7.64 5.29 10.25
CA GLY A 32 -7.02 5.43 11.56
C GLY A 32 -7.72 4.76 12.75
N GLY A 33 -7.22 3.59 13.14
CA GLY A 33 -7.50 2.93 14.41
C GLY A 33 -6.46 3.25 15.49
N LYS A 34 -6.60 2.64 16.67
CA LYS A 34 -5.59 2.74 17.73
C LYS A 34 -4.42 1.82 17.36
N GLN A 35 -3.24 2.41 17.14
CA GLN A 35 -2.02 1.65 16.86
C GLN A 35 -1.76 0.60 17.96
N LEU A 36 -1.36 -0.60 17.52
CA LEU A 36 -1.04 -1.69 18.43
C LEU A 36 0.15 -1.33 19.34
N PRO A 37 0.09 -1.66 20.65
CA PRO A 37 1.22 -1.52 21.54
C PRO A 37 2.33 -2.51 21.18
N LEU A 38 3.58 -2.06 21.29
CA LEU A 38 4.76 -2.92 21.11
C LEU A 38 4.77 -4.06 22.15
N ASN A 39 5.40 -5.18 21.79
CA ASN A 39 5.59 -6.37 22.64
C ASN A 39 4.27 -7.04 23.09
N LYS A 40 3.20 -6.89 22.32
CA LYS A 40 1.99 -7.70 22.45
C LYS A 40 1.92 -8.72 21.31
N PRO A 41 1.21 -9.85 21.52
CA PRO A 41 0.89 -10.75 20.41
C PRO A 41 0.22 -9.97 19.28
N ALA A 42 0.67 -10.20 18.06
CA ALA A 42 0.05 -9.62 16.87
C ALA A 42 -1.36 -10.23 16.68
N PRO A 43 -2.37 -9.46 16.24
CA PRO A 43 -3.69 -10.01 15.95
C PRO A 43 -3.61 -11.15 14.93
N GLU A 44 -4.21 -12.29 15.26
CA GLU A 44 -4.27 -13.43 14.36
C GLU A 44 -5.16 -13.13 13.15
N PHE A 45 -4.81 -13.69 12.00
CA PHE A 45 -5.60 -13.64 10.78
C PHE A 45 -5.39 -14.89 9.93
N THR A 46 -6.38 -15.16 9.08
CA THR A 46 -6.27 -16.04 7.93
C THR A 46 -6.88 -15.30 6.75
N LEU A 47 -6.10 -15.04 5.71
CA LEU A 47 -6.54 -14.29 4.54
C LEU A 47 -6.34 -15.11 3.25
N PRO A 48 -7.23 -14.93 2.26
CA PRO A 48 -6.99 -15.44 0.91
C PRO A 48 -5.71 -14.87 0.30
N THR A 49 -5.07 -15.64 -0.56
CA THR A 49 -3.86 -15.21 -1.29
C THR A 49 -3.86 -15.78 -2.71
N ASN A 50 -3.07 -15.16 -3.58
CA ASN A 50 -2.81 -15.62 -4.95
C ASN A 50 -1.80 -16.77 -5.04
N THR A 51 -1.20 -17.21 -3.93
CA THR A 51 -0.16 -18.24 -3.92
C THR A 51 -0.49 -19.48 -3.08
N GLY A 52 0.27 -20.56 -3.29
CA GLY A 52 0.25 -21.73 -2.41
C GLY A 52 -1.10 -22.44 -2.34
N LYS A 53 -1.65 -22.59 -1.13
CA LYS A 53 -2.94 -23.26 -0.85
C LYS A 53 -4.15 -22.33 -1.00
N GLY A 54 -3.95 -21.11 -1.49
CA GLY A 54 -5.00 -20.09 -1.65
C GLY A 54 -5.35 -19.32 -0.36
N GLN A 55 -4.71 -19.64 0.76
CA GLN A 55 -4.90 -18.96 2.05
C GLN A 55 -3.58 -18.95 2.84
N VAL A 56 -3.37 -17.91 3.64
CA VAL A 56 -2.24 -17.77 4.56
C VAL A 56 -2.75 -17.38 5.94
N SER A 57 -2.25 -18.04 6.98
CA SER A 57 -2.47 -17.66 8.38
C SER A 57 -1.20 -17.13 9.02
N LEU A 58 -1.31 -16.20 9.97
CA LEU A 58 -0.14 -15.71 10.72
C LEU A 58 0.60 -16.85 11.44
N SER A 59 -0.16 -17.83 11.95
CA SER A 59 0.38 -19.03 12.59
C SER A 59 1.28 -19.89 11.70
N ASP A 60 1.19 -19.76 10.37
CA ASP A 60 2.03 -20.51 9.43
C ASP A 60 3.49 -20.04 9.48
N TYR A 61 3.75 -18.86 10.05
CA TYR A 61 5.07 -18.24 10.16
C TYR A 61 5.71 -18.35 11.55
N GLN A 62 5.19 -19.22 12.42
CA GLN A 62 5.82 -19.46 13.72
C GLN A 62 7.31 -19.82 13.56
N GLY A 63 8.16 -19.18 14.38
CA GLY A 63 9.61 -19.31 14.29
C GLY A 63 10.30 -18.45 13.22
N HIS A 64 9.55 -17.64 12.47
CA HIS A 64 10.08 -16.66 11.52
C HIS A 64 9.73 -15.24 11.98
N TRP A 65 10.52 -14.27 11.55
CA TRP A 65 10.10 -12.87 11.59
C TRP A 65 9.14 -12.60 10.44
N VAL A 66 8.14 -11.74 10.66
CA VAL A 66 7.18 -11.35 9.62
C VAL A 66 7.17 -9.83 9.49
N VAL A 67 7.41 -9.35 8.27
CA VAL A 67 7.08 -8.00 7.85
C VAL A 67 5.69 -8.06 7.23
N LEU A 68 4.70 -7.61 7.97
CA LEU A 68 3.33 -7.42 7.48
C LEU A 68 3.16 -5.96 7.10
N TYR A 69 3.03 -5.66 5.81
CA TYR A 69 2.87 -4.28 5.34
C TYR A 69 1.51 -4.11 4.65
N PHE A 70 0.81 -3.03 5.04
CA PHE A 70 -0.51 -2.70 4.52
C PHE A 70 -0.37 -1.58 3.50
N TYR A 71 -0.96 -1.74 2.33
CA TYR A 71 -0.92 -0.73 1.28
C TYR A 71 -2.33 -0.48 0.70
N PRO A 72 -2.65 0.76 0.26
CA PRO A 72 -4.02 1.10 -0.12
C PRO A 72 -4.58 0.34 -1.32
N LYS A 73 -3.78 0.17 -2.38
CA LYS A 73 -4.26 -0.38 -3.65
C LYS A 73 -3.15 -0.84 -4.61
N ASP A 74 -3.36 -1.98 -5.25
CA ASP A 74 -2.54 -2.49 -6.36
C ASP A 74 -2.42 -1.47 -7.50
N PHE A 75 -1.33 -1.54 -8.28
CA PHE A 75 -1.08 -0.69 -9.46
C PHE A 75 -1.07 0.83 -9.22
N THR A 76 -0.98 1.27 -7.97
CA THR A 76 -0.80 2.70 -7.66
C THR A 76 0.68 3.02 -7.46
N SER A 77 1.13 4.17 -7.96
CA SER A 77 2.56 4.50 -8.10
C SER A 77 3.38 4.34 -6.81
N GLY A 78 2.82 4.73 -5.66
CA GLY A 78 3.46 4.56 -4.35
C GLY A 78 3.56 3.09 -3.94
N CYS A 79 2.46 2.34 -4.05
CA CYS A 79 2.41 0.93 -3.66
C CYS A 79 3.26 0.04 -4.57
N THR A 80 3.27 0.33 -5.88
CA THR A 80 4.17 -0.32 -6.84
C THR A 80 5.63 -0.11 -6.46
N LEU A 81 6.02 1.13 -6.14
CA LEU A 81 7.40 1.41 -5.72
C LEU A 81 7.76 0.66 -4.43
N GLU A 82 6.88 0.63 -3.43
CA GLU A 82 7.10 -0.09 -2.17
C GLU A 82 7.28 -1.60 -2.42
N ALA A 83 6.36 -2.23 -3.17
CA ALA A 83 6.42 -3.65 -3.52
C ALA A 83 7.71 -4.01 -4.28
N GLN A 84 8.10 -3.19 -5.26
CA GLN A 84 9.36 -3.36 -6.00
C GLN A 84 10.60 -3.29 -5.09
N ARG A 85 10.59 -2.43 -4.06
CA ARG A 85 11.70 -2.34 -3.11
C ARG A 85 11.77 -3.54 -2.19
N PHE A 86 10.63 -4.05 -1.73
CA PHE A 86 10.58 -5.32 -1.01
C PHE A 86 11.09 -6.47 -1.88
N GLN A 87 10.67 -6.55 -3.14
CA GLN A 87 11.13 -7.59 -4.06
C GLN A 87 12.65 -7.51 -4.29
N GLN A 88 13.19 -6.30 -4.50
CA GLN A 88 14.63 -6.08 -4.67
C GLN A 88 15.43 -6.57 -3.45
N ASP A 89 14.93 -6.32 -2.24
CA ASP A 89 15.60 -6.66 -1.00
C ASP A 89 15.20 -8.02 -0.42
N LEU A 90 14.29 -8.76 -1.07
CA LEU A 90 13.75 -10.04 -0.61
C LEU A 90 14.84 -11.05 -0.17
N PRO A 91 15.97 -11.23 -0.90
CA PRO A 91 17.05 -12.12 -0.44
C PRO A 91 17.65 -11.70 0.91
N LYS A 92 17.71 -10.40 1.21
CA LYS A 92 18.24 -9.89 2.49
C LYS A 92 17.31 -10.24 3.66
N TYR A 93 16.00 -10.20 3.43
CA TYR A 93 15.00 -10.61 4.43
C TYR A 93 15.05 -12.11 4.69
N ILE A 94 15.07 -12.92 3.62
CA ILE A 94 15.17 -14.38 3.72
C ILE A 94 16.43 -14.80 4.49
N ASN A 95 17.59 -14.19 4.18
CA ASN A 95 18.85 -14.45 4.89
C ASN A 95 18.81 -14.13 6.39
N ARG A 96 17.82 -13.36 6.84
CA ARG A 96 17.59 -13.00 8.26
C ARG A 96 16.43 -13.78 8.88
N ASN A 97 15.93 -14.83 8.22
CA ASN A 97 14.76 -15.59 8.65
C ASN A 97 13.50 -14.71 8.76
N VAL A 98 13.36 -13.76 7.82
CA VAL A 98 12.23 -12.82 7.74
C VAL A 98 11.42 -13.08 6.48
N GLN A 99 10.10 -13.15 6.63
CA GLN A 99 9.14 -13.28 5.55
C GLN A 99 8.37 -11.96 5.36
N ILE A 100 8.04 -11.63 4.12
CA ILE A 100 7.28 -10.42 3.76
C ILE A 100 5.88 -10.85 3.32
N LEU A 101 4.85 -10.20 3.86
CA LEU A 101 3.45 -10.34 3.46
C LEU A 101 2.89 -8.95 3.16
N GLY A 102 2.35 -8.76 1.95
CA GLY A 102 1.60 -7.56 1.59
C GLY A 102 0.11 -7.76 1.83
N VAL A 103 -0.58 -6.72 2.30
CA VAL A 103 -2.04 -6.75 2.54
C VAL A 103 -2.67 -5.50 1.94
N SER A 104 -3.71 -5.67 1.13
CA SER A 104 -4.63 -4.59 0.74
C SER A 104 -6.07 -5.08 0.73
N VAL A 105 -7.00 -4.19 0.40
CA VAL A 105 -8.43 -4.50 0.23
C VAL A 105 -8.77 -5.01 -1.18
N ASP A 106 -7.78 -5.12 -2.06
CA ASP A 106 -7.97 -5.71 -3.39
C ASP A 106 -8.20 -7.23 -3.28
N ASP A 107 -8.76 -7.81 -4.33
CA ASP A 107 -9.03 -9.25 -4.38
C ASP A 107 -7.83 -10.06 -4.87
N VAL A 108 -7.96 -11.39 -4.78
CA VAL A 108 -6.91 -12.34 -5.15
C VAL A 108 -6.53 -12.25 -6.64
N ASP A 109 -7.49 -11.89 -7.51
CA ASP A 109 -7.26 -11.80 -8.94
C ASP A 109 -6.42 -10.56 -9.27
N SER A 110 -6.75 -9.40 -8.67
CA SER A 110 -5.92 -8.19 -8.74
C SER A 110 -4.49 -8.45 -8.26
N HIS A 111 -4.35 -9.14 -7.12
CA HIS A 111 -3.04 -9.51 -6.59
C HIS A 111 -2.24 -10.42 -7.53
N ALA A 112 -2.90 -11.38 -8.18
CA ALA A 112 -2.25 -12.24 -9.16
C ALA A 112 -1.69 -11.44 -10.34
N GLU A 113 -2.49 -10.56 -10.93
CA GLU A 113 -2.06 -9.67 -12.01
C GLU A 113 -0.93 -8.74 -11.57
N PHE A 114 -1.00 -8.21 -10.34
CA PHE A 114 0.00 -7.31 -9.80
C PHE A 114 1.33 -8.02 -9.54
N CYS A 115 1.30 -9.21 -8.93
CA CYS A 115 2.49 -10.05 -8.77
C CYS A 115 3.14 -10.40 -10.10
N ASP A 116 2.35 -10.77 -11.11
CA ASP A 116 2.86 -11.15 -12.44
C ASP A 116 3.48 -9.95 -13.17
N SER A 117 2.83 -8.78 -13.11
CA SER A 117 3.30 -7.57 -13.79
C SER A 117 4.58 -7.00 -13.15
N GLU A 118 4.70 -7.04 -11.83
CA GLU A 118 5.82 -6.46 -11.09
C GLU A 118 6.89 -7.50 -10.70
N GLY A 119 6.68 -8.78 -11.03
CA GLY A 119 7.60 -9.88 -10.73
C GLY A 119 7.78 -10.15 -9.23
N LEU A 120 6.71 -9.99 -8.44
CA LEU A 120 6.74 -10.18 -7.00
C LEU A 120 6.76 -11.67 -6.65
N GLN A 121 7.63 -12.06 -5.70
CA GLN A 121 7.85 -13.45 -5.28
C GLN A 121 7.45 -13.69 -3.81
N PHE A 122 6.82 -12.71 -3.18
CA PHE A 122 6.24 -12.82 -1.85
C PHE A 122 4.70 -12.70 -1.96
N PRO A 123 3.95 -13.30 -1.02
CA PRO A 123 2.50 -13.36 -1.13
C PRO A 123 1.84 -12.00 -0.84
N LEU A 124 0.76 -11.75 -1.56
CA LEU A 124 -0.19 -10.68 -1.29
C LEU A 124 -1.49 -11.29 -0.76
N LEU A 125 -2.07 -10.66 0.26
CA LEU A 125 -3.21 -11.16 1.02
C LEU A 125 -4.41 -10.22 0.87
N ALA A 126 -5.53 -10.80 0.45
CA ALA A 126 -6.75 -10.07 0.13
C ALA A 126 -7.61 -9.85 1.38
N ASP A 127 -7.49 -8.67 2.00
CA ASP A 127 -8.31 -8.22 3.15
C ASP A 127 -9.52 -7.42 2.65
N THR A 128 -10.36 -8.05 1.81
CA THR A 128 -11.42 -7.35 1.05
C THR A 128 -12.47 -6.66 1.91
N ASP A 129 -12.64 -7.07 3.17
CA ASP A 129 -13.53 -6.42 4.14
C ASP A 129 -12.82 -5.44 5.09
N GLY A 130 -11.49 -5.32 4.98
CA GLY A 130 -10.63 -4.46 5.80
C GLY A 130 -10.54 -4.87 7.27
N SER A 131 -11.01 -6.07 7.63
CA SER A 131 -11.09 -6.50 9.03
C SER A 131 -9.72 -6.68 9.66
N VAL A 132 -8.74 -7.21 8.90
CA VAL A 132 -7.36 -7.39 9.39
C VAL A 132 -6.66 -6.05 9.48
N SER A 133 -6.75 -5.21 8.46
CA SER A 133 -6.18 -3.85 8.45
C SER A 133 -6.66 -3.06 9.68
N LYS A 134 -7.96 -3.12 9.97
CA LYS A 134 -8.57 -2.48 11.14
C LYS A 134 -8.10 -3.06 12.48
N ALA A 135 -7.84 -4.37 12.55
CA ALA A 135 -7.29 -4.99 13.75
C ALA A 135 -5.86 -4.52 14.05
N TYR A 136 -5.13 -4.09 13.02
CA TYR A 136 -3.75 -3.61 13.10
C TYR A 136 -3.60 -2.09 13.29
N GLY A 137 -4.66 -1.30 13.04
CA GLY A 137 -4.72 0.13 13.36
C GLY A 137 -5.33 0.97 12.26
#